data_AF-A0A2E4G8B3-F1
#
_entry.id   AF-A0A2E4G8B3-F1
#
_cell.length_a   1.000
_cell.length_b   1.000
_cell.length_c   1.000
_cell.angle_alpha   90.00
_cell.angle_beta   90.00
_cell.angle_gamma   90.00
#
_symmetry.space_group_name_H-M   'P 1'
#
loop_
_entity.id
_entity.type
_entity.pdbx_description
1 polymer ?
#
loop_
_entity_poly.entity_id
_entity_poly.type
_entity_poly.pdbx_seq_one_letter_code
_entity_poly.pdbx_strand_id
1 'polypeptide(L)'
;MENYGASTLTENYWATFSGQQLASAYSLEADTLGAMAQDAAFEGVIQHFRDFDSHLKRLNSDPKHGSEVNALISNEGVVDVAVPSKELVLLLCQAHIAACTELFKGWKIPRDQLTREGMRLLIEKATADLIKVPQVSANITADELNNDQRQILSAINVLQNADTVRVVQIIKLLGLFSTPASGTCQLSLGVGNGYRDLYGIHITPKVTLSESPQVSYFFDTLERQSAHTVLIDNDPAQQEHFRQLNLKGEGRVLALNRDTNDSLEELRDMQERSQIEQRNLVVCLRVDHRMIPSTVKFLALISKVIASEADLVMTVGAGHSLSEFEGRLKCLDGLTSLLVKLGLKPVRILLHRGGSLEEKRRAPAFGNLAYTSYEILHCKLHREHLAKAASL
;
A
#
# COMPACT_ATOMS: atom_id res chain seq x y z
N MET A 1 -4.31 -19.71 39.00
CA MET A 1 -3.69 -18.38 39.13
C MET A 1 -2.36 -18.44 38.43
N GLU A 2 -2.33 -18.01 37.17
CA GLU A 2 -1.17 -17.42 36.50
C GLU A 2 -1.81 -16.55 35.41
N ASN A 3 -1.99 -15.28 35.76
CA ASN A 3 -2.51 -14.25 34.88
C ASN A 3 -1.46 -14.03 33.78
N TYR A 4 -1.68 -14.58 32.59
CA TYR A 4 -1.12 -14.01 31.37
C TYR A 4 -1.83 -12.68 31.14
N GLY A 5 -1.30 -11.64 31.79
CA GLY A 5 -1.73 -10.27 31.60
C GLY A 5 -1.68 -9.96 30.12
N ALA A 6 -2.81 -9.49 29.60
CA ALA A 6 -2.88 -8.81 28.33
C ALA A 6 -1.81 -7.71 28.33
N SER A 7 -0.71 -7.93 27.62
CA SER A 7 0.26 -6.88 27.34
C SER A 7 -0.44 -5.90 26.40
N THR A 8 -0.92 -4.82 26.98
CA THR A 8 -1.33 -3.58 26.35
C THR A 8 -0.35 -3.21 25.22
N LEU A 9 -0.73 -3.47 23.97
CA LEU A 9 -0.04 -2.94 22.78
C LEU A 9 -0.60 -1.54 22.50
N THR A 10 -0.22 -0.57 23.34
CA THR A 10 -0.50 0.86 23.11
C THR A 10 0.70 1.52 22.48
N GLU A 11 0.99 1.26 21.21
CA GLU A 11 2.16 1.83 20.57
C GLU A 11 1.92 2.17 19.09
N ASN A 12 1.16 3.24 18.85
CA ASN A 12 1.26 4.01 17.61
C ASN A 12 2.62 4.72 17.54
N TYR A 13 3.70 3.95 17.38
CA TYR A 13 5.07 4.45 17.23
C TYR A 13 5.32 5.21 15.92
N TRP A 14 4.30 5.43 15.10
CA TRP A 14 4.39 6.18 13.85
C TRP A 14 4.73 7.66 14.14
N ALA A 15 4.47 8.10 15.37
CA ALA A 15 4.93 9.38 15.87
C ALA A 15 6.46 9.47 15.98
N THR A 16 7.23 8.38 16.01
CA THR A 16 8.69 8.45 16.20
C THR A 16 9.50 8.92 14.98
N PHE A 17 8.89 9.72 14.11
CA PHE A 17 9.56 10.37 12.99
C PHE A 17 9.96 11.80 13.34
N SER A 18 11.22 12.13 13.09
CA SER A 18 11.76 13.48 13.12
C SER A 18 11.67 14.14 11.74
N GLY A 19 11.81 15.46 11.71
CA GLY A 19 11.87 16.18 10.45
C GLY A 19 13.08 15.81 9.59
N GLN A 20 14.20 15.42 10.19
CA GLN A 20 15.37 14.92 9.47
C GLN A 20 15.09 13.58 8.76
N GLN A 21 14.39 12.66 9.44
CA GLN A 21 13.98 11.40 8.81
C GLN A 21 12.97 11.64 7.68
N LEU A 22 12.07 12.61 7.84
CA LEU A 22 11.14 13.05 6.81
C LEU A 22 11.87 13.60 5.57
N ALA A 23 12.78 14.55 5.76
CA ALA A 23 13.56 15.12 4.66
C ALA A 23 14.36 14.04 3.91
N SER A 24 14.96 13.10 4.64
CA SER A 24 15.68 11.96 4.06
C SER A 24 14.78 11.04 3.23
N ALA A 25 13.58 10.74 3.73
CA ALA A 25 12.57 9.95 3.01
C ALA A 25 12.16 10.60 1.69
N TYR A 26 11.77 11.88 1.73
CA TYR A 26 11.39 12.64 0.53
C TYR A 26 12.56 12.73 -0.46
N SER A 27 13.78 12.94 0.04
CA SER A 27 14.98 13.04 -0.80
C SER A 27 15.24 11.74 -1.57
N LEU A 28 15.01 10.57 -0.95
CA LEU A 28 15.22 9.28 -1.61
C LEU A 28 14.23 9.04 -2.75
N GLU A 29 12.95 9.35 -2.52
CA GLU A 29 11.90 9.24 -3.54
C GLU A 29 12.15 10.23 -4.69
N ALA A 30 12.55 11.46 -4.35
CA ALA A 30 12.86 12.54 -5.28
C ALA A 30 14.12 12.25 -6.12
N ASP A 31 15.19 11.73 -5.52
CA ASP A 31 16.42 11.32 -6.21
C ASP A 31 16.12 10.22 -7.22
N THR A 32 15.28 9.24 -6.86
CA THR A 32 14.88 8.16 -7.77
C THR A 32 14.12 8.71 -8.98
N LEU A 33 13.17 9.64 -8.78
CA LEU A 33 12.48 10.31 -9.89
C LEU A 33 13.46 11.13 -10.75
N GLY A 34 14.36 11.89 -10.12
CA GLY A 34 15.37 12.68 -10.81
C GLY A 34 16.37 11.83 -11.59
N ALA A 35 16.68 10.62 -11.13
CA ALA A 35 17.50 9.64 -11.82
C ALA A 35 16.77 9.08 -13.05
N MET A 36 15.49 8.71 -12.88
CA MET A 36 14.66 8.20 -13.97
C MET A 36 14.50 9.25 -15.08
N ALA A 37 14.34 10.52 -14.72
CA ALA A 37 14.17 11.62 -15.66
C ALA A 37 15.39 11.87 -16.57
N GLN A 38 16.55 11.32 -16.22
CA GLN A 38 17.76 11.39 -17.04
C GLN A 38 17.82 10.27 -18.09
N ASP A 39 16.94 9.27 -18.02
CA ASP A 39 16.85 8.21 -19.01
C ASP A 39 16.10 8.68 -20.28
N ALA A 40 16.58 8.27 -21.46
CA ALA A 40 15.97 8.65 -22.74
C ALA A 40 14.51 8.17 -22.89
N ALA A 41 14.13 7.09 -22.21
CA ALA A 41 12.77 6.56 -22.23
C ALA A 41 11.77 7.38 -21.38
N PHE A 42 12.26 8.21 -20.46
CA PHE A 42 11.43 8.86 -19.45
C PHE A 42 10.26 9.67 -20.05
N GLU A 43 10.52 10.44 -21.09
CA GLU A 43 9.49 11.26 -21.76
C GLU A 43 8.35 10.42 -22.31
N GLY A 44 8.65 9.23 -22.84
CA GLY A 44 7.63 8.29 -23.29
C GLY A 44 6.81 7.74 -22.12
N VAL A 45 7.50 7.36 -21.03
CA VAL A 45 6.86 6.74 -19.86
C VAL A 45 5.97 7.73 -19.11
N ILE A 46 6.43 8.96 -18.85
CA ILE A 46 5.66 9.96 -18.11
C ILE A 46 4.41 10.41 -18.88
N GLN A 47 4.40 10.32 -20.21
CA GLN A 47 3.22 10.63 -21.02
C GLN A 47 2.06 9.65 -20.80
N HIS A 48 2.32 8.42 -20.33
CA HIS A 48 1.26 7.47 -19.95
C HIS A 48 0.36 8.04 -18.86
N PHE A 49 0.86 8.97 -18.04
CA PHE A 49 0.14 9.59 -16.92
C PHE A 49 -0.79 10.73 -17.33
N ARG A 50 -0.85 11.11 -18.62
CA ARG A 50 -1.88 12.02 -19.11
C ARG A 50 -3.27 11.40 -19.00
N ASP A 51 -3.36 10.10 -19.26
CA ASP A 51 -4.56 9.26 -19.11
C ASP A 51 -4.13 7.83 -18.75
N PHE A 52 -3.82 7.64 -17.46
CA PHE A 52 -3.26 6.40 -16.96
C PHE A 52 -4.28 5.25 -16.97
N ASP A 53 -5.57 5.53 -16.78
CA ASP A 53 -6.62 4.51 -16.86
C ASP A 53 -6.72 3.93 -18.28
N SER A 54 -6.71 4.79 -19.32
CA SER A 54 -6.71 4.32 -20.70
C SER A 54 -5.43 3.58 -21.05
N HIS A 55 -4.29 3.98 -20.47
CA HIS A 55 -3.03 3.25 -20.61
C HIS A 55 -3.11 1.84 -20.03
N LEU A 56 -3.57 1.67 -18.79
CA LEU A 56 -3.76 0.36 -18.17
C LEU A 56 -4.72 -0.52 -18.96
N LYS A 57 -5.82 0.04 -19.49
CA LYS A 57 -6.77 -0.71 -20.34
C LYS A 57 -6.10 -1.22 -21.62
N ARG A 58 -5.26 -0.41 -22.26
CA ARG A 58 -4.51 -0.82 -23.46
C ARG A 58 -3.50 -1.92 -23.12
N LEU A 59 -2.73 -1.76 -22.06
CA LEU A 59 -1.77 -2.77 -21.60
C LEU A 59 -2.46 -4.12 -21.32
N ASN A 60 -3.55 -4.11 -20.56
CA ASN A 60 -4.28 -5.35 -20.22
C ASN A 60 -4.97 -6.00 -21.43
N SER A 61 -5.15 -5.27 -22.53
CA SER A 61 -5.71 -5.80 -23.77
C SER A 61 -4.63 -6.22 -24.78
N ASP A 62 -3.35 -5.94 -24.52
CA ASP A 62 -2.24 -6.27 -25.40
C ASP A 62 -1.72 -7.69 -25.11
N PRO A 63 -1.83 -8.64 -26.05
CA PRO A 63 -1.33 -10.01 -25.88
C PRO A 63 0.18 -10.05 -25.62
N LYS A 64 0.94 -9.08 -26.14
CA LYS A 64 2.39 -8.99 -25.91
C LYS A 64 2.68 -8.69 -24.44
N HIS A 65 1.98 -7.72 -23.86
CA HIS A 65 2.06 -7.41 -22.43
C HIS A 65 1.71 -8.62 -21.58
N GLY A 66 0.65 -9.36 -21.93
CA GLY A 66 0.29 -10.61 -21.26
C GLY A 66 1.41 -11.66 -21.29
N SER A 67 2.09 -11.81 -22.43
CA SER A 67 3.25 -12.70 -22.54
C SER A 67 4.45 -12.23 -21.71
N GLU A 68 4.70 -10.92 -21.65
CA GLU A 68 5.77 -10.33 -20.84
C GLU A 68 5.51 -10.56 -19.35
N VAL A 69 4.30 -10.26 -18.87
CA VAL A 69 3.89 -10.52 -17.47
C VAL A 69 4.04 -12.00 -17.11
N ASN A 70 3.61 -12.92 -17.97
CA ASN A 70 3.77 -14.35 -17.73
C ASN A 70 5.24 -14.79 -17.67
N ALA A 71 6.16 -14.08 -18.35
CA ALA A 71 7.59 -14.33 -18.24
C ALA A 71 8.20 -13.71 -16.97
N LEU A 72 7.60 -12.63 -16.44
CA LEU A 72 8.01 -12.00 -15.18
C LEU A 72 7.62 -12.82 -13.95
N ILE A 73 6.45 -13.46 -14.00
CA ILE A 73 5.95 -14.31 -12.92
C ILE A 73 6.53 -15.71 -13.11
N SER A 74 7.38 -16.15 -12.19
CA SER A 74 7.95 -17.49 -12.24
C SER A 74 6.86 -18.58 -12.17
N ASN A 75 7.21 -19.82 -12.51
CA ASN A 75 6.28 -20.96 -12.36
C ASN A 75 5.78 -21.15 -10.91
N GLU A 76 6.52 -20.64 -9.93
CA GLU A 76 6.15 -20.65 -8.50
C GLU A 76 5.29 -19.45 -8.09
N GLY A 77 4.94 -18.58 -9.04
CA GLY A 77 4.18 -17.36 -8.77
C GLY A 77 5.03 -16.25 -8.16
N VAL A 78 6.34 -16.18 -8.43
CA VAL A 78 7.23 -15.19 -7.81
C VAL A 78 7.72 -14.17 -8.84
N VAL A 79 7.64 -12.89 -8.49
CA VAL A 79 8.30 -11.77 -9.17
C VAL A 79 9.41 -11.26 -8.25
N ASP A 80 10.67 -11.39 -8.67
CA ASP A 80 11.84 -10.95 -7.90
C ASP A 80 12.48 -9.70 -8.53
N VAL A 81 12.55 -8.61 -7.76
CA VAL A 81 13.14 -7.34 -8.22
C VAL A 81 14.64 -7.21 -7.95
N ALA A 82 15.29 -8.22 -7.35
CA ALA A 82 16.72 -8.18 -7.06
C ALA A 82 17.57 -8.14 -8.33
N VAL A 83 17.15 -8.82 -9.39
CA VAL A 83 17.81 -8.82 -10.72
C VAL A 83 16.74 -8.61 -11.80
N PRO A 84 16.27 -7.37 -12.01
CA PRO A 84 15.09 -7.14 -12.83
C PRO A 84 15.42 -7.22 -14.33
N SER A 85 14.52 -7.82 -15.11
CA SER A 85 14.53 -7.70 -16.57
C SER A 85 14.20 -6.27 -16.99
N LYS A 86 14.40 -5.93 -18.27
CA LYS A 86 14.06 -4.59 -18.79
C LYS A 86 12.57 -4.27 -18.65
N GLU A 87 11.73 -5.27 -18.86
CA GLU A 87 10.28 -5.19 -18.76
C GLU A 87 9.87 -4.93 -17.30
N LEU A 88 10.49 -5.62 -16.35
CA LEU A 88 10.26 -5.38 -14.92
C LEU A 88 10.72 -3.98 -14.51
N VAL A 89 11.89 -3.52 -14.98
CA VAL A 89 12.36 -2.15 -14.73
C VAL A 89 11.35 -1.12 -15.23
N LEU A 90 10.82 -1.26 -16.44
CA LEU A 90 9.83 -0.34 -16.99
C LEU A 90 8.53 -0.31 -16.17
N LEU A 91 8.05 -1.47 -15.72
CA LEU A 91 6.89 -1.59 -14.84
C LEU A 91 7.14 -0.86 -13.50
N LEU A 92 8.29 -1.12 -12.90
CA LEU A 92 8.72 -0.53 -11.64
C LEU A 92 8.90 0.99 -11.74
N CYS A 93 9.43 1.49 -12.86
CA CYS A 93 9.48 2.91 -13.16
C CYS A 93 8.09 3.54 -13.19
N GLN A 94 7.13 2.93 -13.89
CA GLN A 94 5.75 3.43 -13.92
C GLN A 94 5.12 3.44 -12.51
N ALA A 95 5.31 2.38 -11.73
CA ALA A 95 4.83 2.35 -10.35
C ALA A 95 5.46 3.45 -9.47
N HIS A 96 6.75 3.76 -9.68
CA HIS A 96 7.42 4.83 -8.95
C HIS A 96 6.92 6.22 -9.36
N ILE A 97 6.75 6.49 -10.66
CA ILE A 97 6.17 7.76 -11.12
C ILE A 97 4.77 7.95 -10.54
N ALA A 98 3.97 6.87 -10.49
CA ALA A 98 2.66 6.89 -9.86
C ALA A 98 2.74 7.30 -8.38
N ALA A 99 3.66 6.71 -7.60
CA ALA A 99 3.89 7.10 -6.21
C ALA A 99 4.27 8.59 -6.10
N CYS A 100 5.11 9.08 -7.01
CA CYS A 100 5.50 10.49 -7.08
C CYS A 100 4.33 11.44 -7.39
N THR A 101 3.26 10.97 -8.06
CA THR A 101 2.06 11.81 -8.26
C THR A 101 1.33 12.14 -6.97
N GLU A 102 1.40 11.25 -5.97
CA GLU A 102 0.90 11.50 -4.63
C GLU A 102 1.90 12.33 -3.82
N LEU A 103 3.19 11.96 -3.88
CA LEU A 103 4.25 12.64 -3.12
C LEU A 103 4.36 14.13 -3.48
N PHE A 104 4.22 14.45 -4.76
CA PHE A 104 4.33 15.81 -5.32
C PHE A 104 2.97 16.34 -5.77
N LYS A 105 1.87 15.83 -5.20
CA LYS A 105 0.51 16.28 -5.55
C LYS A 105 0.40 17.80 -5.46
N GLY A 106 -0.03 18.43 -6.55
CA GLY A 106 -0.17 19.88 -6.69
C GLY A 106 1.13 20.62 -7.04
N TRP A 107 2.25 19.92 -7.20
CA TRP A 107 3.52 20.55 -7.55
C TRP A 107 3.66 20.67 -9.06
N LYS A 108 4.15 21.83 -9.50
CA LYS A 108 4.55 22.09 -10.88
C LYS A 108 6.08 22.11 -10.94
N ILE A 109 6.68 21.05 -11.46
CA ILE A 109 8.12 20.87 -11.52
C ILE A 109 8.60 21.18 -12.95
N PRO A 110 9.41 22.23 -13.16
CA PRO A 110 10.03 22.52 -14.45
C PRO A 110 10.86 21.34 -14.97
N ARG A 111 10.84 21.12 -16.28
CA ARG A 111 11.53 19.99 -16.92
C ARG A 111 13.04 19.97 -16.64
N ASP A 112 13.67 21.14 -16.59
CA ASP A 112 15.09 21.31 -16.25
C ASP A 112 15.41 21.06 -14.77
N GLN A 113 14.40 21.16 -13.88
CA GLN A 113 14.53 20.78 -12.47
C GLN A 113 14.29 19.29 -12.23
N LEU A 114 13.76 18.56 -13.21
CA LEU A 114 13.54 17.12 -13.14
C LEU A 114 14.86 16.36 -13.39
N THR A 115 15.84 16.61 -12.52
CA THR A 115 17.15 15.95 -12.48
C THR A 115 17.44 15.57 -11.03
N ARG A 116 18.40 14.67 -10.77
CA ARG A 116 18.81 14.34 -9.38
C ARG A 116 19.09 15.59 -8.55
N GLU A 117 19.85 16.52 -9.12
CA GLU A 117 20.24 17.77 -8.45
C GLU A 117 19.06 18.73 -8.26
N GLY A 118 18.23 18.93 -9.30
CA GLY A 118 17.06 19.81 -9.19
C GLY A 118 16.04 19.29 -8.17
N MET A 119 15.80 17.98 -8.15
CA MET A 119 14.93 17.33 -7.18
C MET A 119 15.49 17.41 -5.74
N ARG A 120 16.80 17.24 -5.56
CA ARG A 120 17.47 17.44 -4.25
C ARG A 120 17.23 18.85 -3.72
N LEU A 121 17.53 19.87 -4.53
CA LEU A 121 17.35 21.28 -4.15
C LEU A 121 15.87 21.61 -3.84
N LEU A 122 14.94 21.00 -4.57
CA LEU A 122 13.51 21.17 -4.35
C LEU A 122 13.09 20.63 -2.98
N ILE A 123 13.55 19.44 -2.59
CA ILE A 123 13.27 18.85 -1.28
C ILE A 123 13.93 19.64 -0.14
N GLU A 124 15.19 20.05 -0.31
CA GLU A 124 15.89 20.87 0.68
C GLU A 124 15.11 22.16 0.99
N LYS A 125 14.61 22.82 -0.05
CA LYS A 125 13.77 24.01 0.11
C LYS A 125 12.43 23.68 0.79
N ALA A 126 11.77 22.60 0.38
CA ALA A 126 10.46 22.22 0.91
C ALA A 126 10.50 21.75 2.38
N THR A 127 11.66 21.29 2.86
CA THR A 127 11.81 20.69 4.20
C THR A 127 12.67 21.52 5.15
N ALA A 128 13.15 22.70 4.72
CA ALA A 128 14.07 23.55 5.47
C ALA A 128 13.60 23.89 6.89
N ASP A 129 12.29 24.17 7.06
CA ASP A 129 11.72 24.52 8.36
C ASP A 129 11.42 23.28 9.21
N LEU A 130 11.17 22.13 8.57
CA LEU A 130 10.82 20.88 9.25
C LEU A 130 12.03 20.15 9.80
N ILE A 131 13.21 20.28 9.20
CA ILE A 131 14.39 19.45 9.52
C ILE A 131 14.82 19.51 11.00
N LYS A 132 14.51 20.62 11.67
CA LYS A 132 14.85 20.87 13.08
C LYS A 132 13.84 20.33 14.07
N VAL A 133 12.67 19.89 13.58
CA VAL A 133 11.60 19.42 14.44
C VAL A 133 12.00 18.04 14.99
N PRO A 134 12.03 17.87 16.32
CA PRO A 134 12.47 16.63 16.93
C PRO A 134 11.46 15.52 16.65
N GLN A 135 11.90 14.30 16.94
CA GLN A 135 11.07 13.11 16.90
C GLN A 135 9.78 13.30 17.70
N VAL A 136 8.62 13.01 17.10
CA VAL A 136 7.34 13.08 17.81
C VAL A 136 7.25 11.87 18.77
N SER A 137 6.83 12.11 20.02
CA SER A 137 6.72 11.01 20.98
C SER A 137 5.51 10.14 20.65
N ALA A 138 5.62 8.82 20.81
CA ALA A 138 4.48 7.91 20.67
C ALA A 138 3.37 8.13 21.71
N ASN A 139 3.70 8.79 22.82
CA ASN A 139 2.78 9.02 23.93
C ASN A 139 2.11 10.40 23.87
N ILE A 140 2.38 11.21 22.83
CA ILE A 140 1.77 12.53 22.70
C ILE A 140 0.34 12.38 22.18
N THR A 141 -0.62 13.02 22.84
CA THR A 141 -2.01 13.06 22.38
C THR A 141 -2.18 14.08 21.26
N ALA A 142 -3.28 13.96 20.50
CA ALA A 142 -3.55 14.86 19.38
C ALA A 142 -3.63 16.35 19.80
N ASP A 143 -4.07 16.63 21.03
CA ASP A 143 -4.20 17.99 21.56
C ASP A 143 -2.85 18.59 22.00
N GLU A 144 -1.88 17.75 22.32
CA GLU A 144 -0.53 18.16 22.73
C GLU A 144 0.40 18.44 21.52
N LEU A 145 0.00 18.03 20.32
CA LEU A 145 0.78 18.26 19.10
C LEU A 145 0.81 19.74 18.70
N ASN A 146 2.01 20.28 18.61
CA ASN A 146 2.23 21.59 17.99
C ASN A 146 2.06 21.53 16.45
N ASN A 147 1.99 22.69 15.80
CA ASN A 147 1.75 22.77 14.36
C ASN A 147 2.81 22.04 13.52
N ASP A 148 4.08 22.15 13.90
CA ASP A 148 5.19 21.53 13.15
C ASP A 148 5.14 20.00 13.26
N GLN A 149 4.80 19.47 14.43
CA GLN A 149 4.59 18.05 14.65
C GLN A 149 3.38 17.54 13.86
N ARG A 150 2.28 18.32 13.80
CA ARG A 150 1.12 17.99 12.95
C ARG A 150 1.51 17.96 11.47
N GLN A 151 2.36 18.89 11.02
CA GLN A 151 2.88 18.90 9.64
C GLN A 151 3.72 17.67 9.34
N ILE A 152 4.59 17.25 10.27
CA ILE A 152 5.35 15.98 10.12
C ILE A 152 4.40 14.79 9.97
N LEU A 153 3.42 14.64 10.86
CA LEU A 153 2.49 13.51 10.80
C LEU A 153 1.69 13.50 9.51
N SER A 154 1.29 14.69 9.01
CA SER A 154 0.64 14.83 7.70
C SER A 154 1.55 14.37 6.56
N ALA A 155 2.81 14.80 6.54
CA ALA A 155 3.77 14.43 5.51
C ALA A 155 4.14 12.93 5.56
N ILE A 156 4.14 12.30 6.73
CA ILE A 156 4.28 10.84 6.85
C ILE A 156 3.09 10.13 6.20
N ASN A 157 1.86 10.61 6.40
CA ASN A 157 0.70 10.03 5.73
C ASN A 157 0.84 10.09 4.21
N VAL A 158 1.40 11.18 3.66
CA VAL A 158 1.69 11.29 2.21
C VAL A 158 2.70 10.23 1.77
N LEU A 159 3.81 10.02 2.49
CA LEU A 159 4.80 8.97 2.17
C LEU A 159 4.18 7.56 2.18
N GLN A 160 3.34 7.28 3.18
CA GLN A 160 2.65 5.99 3.28
C GLN A 160 1.60 5.80 2.18
N ASN A 161 0.93 6.88 1.79
CA ASN A 161 -0.03 6.87 0.69
C ASN A 161 0.69 6.66 -0.65
N ALA A 162 1.84 7.29 -0.85
CA ALA A 162 2.69 7.07 -2.01
C ALA A 162 3.16 5.60 -2.12
N ASP A 163 3.54 4.95 -1.01
CA ASP A 163 3.83 3.51 -1.00
C ASP A 163 2.61 2.67 -1.40
N THR A 164 1.44 3.03 -0.89
CA THR A 164 0.18 2.34 -1.22
C THR A 164 -0.14 2.47 -2.72
N VAL A 165 0.03 3.67 -3.29
CA VAL A 165 -0.13 3.92 -4.73
C VAL A 165 0.86 3.07 -5.52
N ARG A 166 2.12 2.99 -5.08
CA ARG A 166 3.15 2.15 -5.72
C ARG A 166 2.74 0.68 -5.74
N VAL A 167 2.37 0.13 -4.59
CA VAL A 167 1.92 -1.27 -4.45
C VAL A 167 0.78 -1.57 -5.41
N VAL A 168 -0.26 -0.74 -5.40
CA VAL A 168 -1.44 -0.97 -6.25
C VAL A 168 -1.09 -0.83 -7.72
N GLN A 169 -0.23 0.12 -8.10
CA GLN A 169 0.18 0.26 -9.49
C GLN A 169 1.04 -0.93 -9.96
N ILE A 170 1.90 -1.50 -9.12
CA ILE A 170 2.64 -2.73 -9.46
C ILE A 170 1.64 -3.85 -9.81
N ILE A 171 0.62 -4.06 -8.96
CA ILE A 171 -0.39 -5.10 -9.16
C ILE A 171 -1.20 -4.85 -10.45
N LYS A 172 -1.62 -3.61 -10.68
CA LYS A 172 -2.37 -3.22 -11.89
C LYS A 172 -1.54 -3.37 -13.17
N LEU A 173 -0.27 -2.97 -13.14
CA LEU A 173 0.64 -3.08 -14.29
C LEU A 173 0.99 -4.55 -14.59
N LEU A 174 1.01 -5.42 -13.58
CA LEU A 174 1.10 -6.88 -13.76
C LEU A 174 -0.23 -7.50 -14.23
N GLY A 175 -1.29 -6.72 -14.47
CA GLY A 175 -2.58 -7.24 -14.93
C GLY A 175 -3.32 -8.08 -13.89
N LEU A 176 -2.91 -8.03 -12.62
CA LEU A 176 -3.45 -8.85 -11.53
C LEU A 176 -4.75 -8.28 -10.94
N PHE A 177 -5.01 -6.98 -11.15
CA PHE A 177 -6.18 -6.27 -10.64
C PHE A 177 -6.65 -5.20 -11.64
N SER A 178 -7.93 -5.22 -12.01
CA SER A 178 -8.49 -4.26 -12.99
C SER A 178 -9.89 -3.75 -12.63
N THR A 179 -10.44 -4.15 -11.47
CA THR A 179 -11.78 -3.74 -11.06
C THR A 179 -11.81 -2.23 -10.81
N PRO A 180 -12.73 -1.48 -11.43
CA PRO A 180 -12.90 -0.06 -11.15
C PRO A 180 -13.30 0.17 -9.69
N ALA A 181 -12.91 1.30 -9.11
CA ALA A 181 -13.25 1.65 -7.73
C ALA A 181 -14.77 1.64 -7.49
N SER A 182 -15.57 2.17 -8.44
CA SER A 182 -17.04 2.17 -8.36
C SER A 182 -17.69 0.79 -8.38
N GLY A 183 -16.96 -0.27 -8.77
CA GLY A 183 -17.42 -1.66 -8.71
C GLY A 183 -16.79 -2.44 -7.56
N THR A 184 -16.06 -1.77 -6.66
CA THR A 184 -15.31 -2.41 -5.59
C THR A 184 -16.06 -2.33 -4.27
N CYS A 185 -16.28 -3.50 -3.66
CA CYS A 185 -16.71 -3.67 -2.28
C CYS A 185 -15.52 -4.15 -1.46
N GLN A 186 -14.81 -3.21 -0.83
CA GLN A 186 -13.54 -3.43 -0.16
C GLN A 186 -13.74 -3.90 1.28
N LEU A 187 -12.84 -4.78 1.72
CA LEU A 187 -12.56 -5.14 3.10
C LEU A 187 -11.10 -4.85 3.39
N SER A 188 -10.83 -3.92 4.30
CA SER A 188 -9.49 -3.55 4.72
C SER A 188 -9.25 -3.91 6.18
N LEU A 189 -8.13 -4.59 6.46
CA LEU A 189 -7.74 -5.06 7.80
C LEU A 189 -6.43 -4.43 8.24
N GLY A 190 -6.32 -4.07 9.53
CA GLY A 190 -5.12 -3.43 10.09
C GLY A 190 -4.87 -2.05 9.50
N VAL A 191 -5.93 -1.25 9.43
CA VAL A 191 -5.96 -0.01 8.64
C VAL A 191 -5.34 1.20 9.36
N GLY A 192 -5.06 1.10 10.66
CA GLY A 192 -4.71 2.23 11.51
C GLY A 192 -5.82 3.29 11.46
N ASN A 193 -5.52 4.48 10.93
CA ASN A 193 -6.51 5.55 10.76
C ASN A 193 -7.41 5.41 9.52
N GLY A 194 -7.19 4.41 8.66
CA GLY A 194 -8.00 4.13 7.47
C GLY A 194 -7.78 5.06 6.28
N TYR A 195 -6.91 6.07 6.36
CA TYR A 195 -6.75 7.07 5.29
C TYR A 195 -6.27 6.45 3.97
N ARG A 196 -5.17 5.69 4.00
CA ARG A 196 -4.61 5.02 2.82
C ARG A 196 -5.59 4.02 2.19
N ASP A 197 -6.40 3.38 3.02
CA ASP A 197 -7.37 2.37 2.61
C ASP A 197 -8.60 3.00 1.95
N LEU A 198 -9.03 4.18 2.40
CA LEU A 198 -10.14 4.93 1.82
C LEU A 198 -9.76 5.65 0.52
N TYR A 199 -8.54 6.19 0.45
CA TYR A 199 -8.14 7.09 -0.64
C TYR A 199 -7.01 6.50 -1.50
N GLY A 200 -5.92 6.03 -0.88
CA GLY A 200 -4.72 5.55 -1.57
C GLY A 200 -4.92 4.43 -2.57
N ILE A 201 -5.71 3.42 -2.20
CA ILE A 201 -5.91 2.21 -3.02
C ILE A 201 -6.55 2.53 -4.39
N HIS A 202 -7.42 3.53 -4.43
CA HIS A 202 -8.24 3.82 -5.60
C HIS A 202 -7.77 5.03 -6.41
N ILE A 203 -6.81 5.80 -5.90
CA ILE A 203 -6.24 6.94 -6.62
C ILE A 203 -5.75 6.55 -8.02
N THR A 204 -6.06 7.41 -8.99
CA THR A 204 -5.51 7.33 -10.35
C THR A 204 -4.41 8.39 -10.51
N PRO A 205 -3.15 7.97 -10.75
CA PRO A 205 -2.04 8.88 -11.02
C PRO A 205 -2.29 9.78 -12.23
N LYS A 206 -1.88 11.05 -12.15
CA LYS A 206 -2.00 12.00 -13.25
C LYS A 206 -0.77 12.91 -13.33
N VAL A 207 -0.28 13.10 -14.55
CA VAL A 207 0.72 14.13 -14.85
C VAL A 207 0.25 14.92 -16.07
N THR A 208 0.12 16.24 -15.92
CA THR A 208 -0.15 17.15 -17.04
C THR A 208 1.09 17.95 -17.40
N LEU A 209 1.27 18.22 -18.69
CA LEU A 209 2.37 19.05 -19.18
C LEU A 209 1.83 20.46 -19.45
N SER A 210 2.51 21.48 -18.95
CA SER A 210 2.21 22.85 -19.36
C SER A 210 2.81 23.17 -20.72
N GLU A 211 2.00 23.74 -21.61
CA GLU A 211 2.46 24.25 -22.90
C GLU A 211 2.90 25.72 -22.74
N SER A 212 4.21 25.97 -22.82
CA SER A 212 4.88 27.29 -22.93
C SER A 212 4.94 28.20 -21.66
N PRO A 213 6.00 29.02 -21.48
CA PRO A 213 7.29 29.04 -22.21
C PRO A 213 8.32 28.05 -21.65
N GLN A 214 8.15 27.57 -20.43
CA GLN A 214 8.97 26.52 -19.82
C GLN A 214 8.08 25.30 -19.55
N VAL A 215 8.42 24.17 -20.19
CA VAL A 215 7.70 22.91 -19.98
C VAL A 215 7.83 22.52 -18.51
N SER A 216 6.71 22.25 -17.85
CA SER A 216 6.68 21.73 -16.50
C SER A 216 5.72 20.56 -16.42
N TYR A 217 6.03 19.61 -15.54
CA TYR A 217 5.16 18.51 -15.18
C TYR A 217 4.37 18.91 -13.94
N PHE A 218 3.06 18.89 -14.04
CA PHE A 218 2.16 19.07 -12.91
C PHE A 218 1.73 17.68 -12.41
N PHE A 219 2.19 17.33 -11.22
CA PHE A 219 1.89 16.06 -10.57
C PHE A 219 0.59 16.17 -9.80
N ASP A 220 -0.33 15.25 -10.04
CA ASP A 220 -1.66 15.26 -9.46
C ASP A 220 -2.25 13.85 -9.35
N THR A 221 -3.34 13.72 -8.62
CA THR A 221 -4.06 12.46 -8.43
C THR A 221 -5.55 12.69 -8.68
N LEU A 222 -6.20 11.78 -9.42
CA LEU A 222 -7.65 11.76 -9.46
C LEU A 222 -8.17 10.88 -8.33
N GLU A 223 -8.91 11.48 -7.41
CA GLU A 223 -9.53 10.78 -6.31
C GLU A 223 -10.67 9.90 -6.82
N ARG A 224 -10.67 8.66 -6.34
CA ARG A 224 -11.72 7.66 -6.57
C ARG A 224 -11.99 6.96 -5.25
N GLN A 225 -13.21 6.47 -5.08
CA GLN A 225 -13.61 5.73 -3.90
C GLN A 225 -14.26 4.42 -4.33
N SER A 226 -14.16 3.43 -3.47
CA SER A 226 -14.89 2.18 -3.57
C SER A 226 -16.41 2.45 -3.57
N ALA A 227 -17.20 1.47 -4.03
CA ALA A 227 -18.65 1.51 -3.83
C ALA A 227 -18.98 1.45 -2.33
N HIS A 228 -18.27 0.59 -1.60
CA HIS A 228 -18.36 0.47 -0.16
C HIS A 228 -17.07 -0.09 0.44
N THR A 229 -16.56 0.53 1.51
CA THR A 229 -15.38 0.06 2.25
C THR A 229 -15.75 -0.36 3.67
N VAL A 230 -15.33 -1.57 4.06
CA VAL A 230 -15.25 -1.99 5.46
C VAL A 230 -13.82 -1.78 5.95
N LEU A 231 -13.65 -1.06 7.06
CA LEU A 231 -12.37 -0.79 7.71
C LEU A 231 -12.35 -1.52 9.06
N ILE A 232 -11.33 -2.33 9.31
CA ILE A 232 -11.15 -3.04 10.58
C ILE A 232 -9.77 -2.73 11.16
N ASP A 233 -9.76 -2.28 12.41
CA ASP A 233 -8.57 -2.12 13.24
C ASP A 233 -8.96 -2.32 14.72
N ASN A 234 -8.02 -2.55 15.62
CA ASN A 234 -8.31 -2.76 17.04
C ASN A 234 -7.61 -1.77 17.98
N ASP A 235 -6.98 -0.71 17.45
CA ASP A 235 -6.35 0.33 18.24
C ASP A 235 -7.39 1.15 19.04
N PRO A 236 -7.42 1.06 20.38
CA PRO A 236 -8.38 1.79 21.21
C PRO A 236 -8.28 3.32 21.04
N ALA A 237 -7.10 3.85 20.68
CA ALA A 237 -6.92 5.28 20.46
C ALA A 237 -7.70 5.81 19.25
N GLN A 238 -8.14 4.93 18.33
CA GLN A 238 -8.89 5.29 17.12
C GLN A 238 -10.41 5.16 17.29
N GLN A 239 -10.92 4.80 18.47
CA GLN A 239 -12.34 4.50 18.67
C GLN A 239 -13.27 5.66 18.26
N GLU A 240 -12.95 6.89 18.68
CA GLU A 240 -13.73 8.08 18.32
C GLU A 240 -13.59 8.39 16.83
N HIS A 241 -12.39 8.27 16.26
CA HIS A 241 -12.16 8.47 14.83
C HIS A 241 -12.99 7.50 13.98
N PHE A 242 -13.05 6.22 14.34
CA PHE A 242 -13.86 5.21 13.64
C PHE A 242 -15.36 5.51 13.76
N ARG A 243 -15.81 6.00 14.92
CA ARG A 243 -17.19 6.49 15.08
C ARG A 243 -17.48 7.65 14.13
N GLN A 244 -16.56 8.60 13.98
CA GLN A 244 -16.67 9.71 13.04
C GLN A 244 -16.67 9.25 11.57
N LEU A 245 -15.85 8.24 11.22
CA LEU A 245 -15.86 7.65 9.88
C LEU A 245 -17.23 7.05 9.53
N ASN A 246 -17.89 6.35 10.45
CA ASN A 246 -19.23 5.81 10.24
C ASN A 246 -20.28 6.93 10.04
N LEU A 247 -20.19 8.01 10.83
CA LEU A 247 -21.14 9.14 10.73
C LEU A 247 -20.97 9.93 9.42
N LYS A 248 -19.72 10.17 9.01
CA LYS A 248 -19.38 10.98 7.82
C LYS A 248 -19.36 10.16 6.53
N GLY A 249 -19.27 8.84 6.63
CA GLY A 249 -19.11 7.94 5.49
C GLY A 249 -20.34 7.81 4.59
N GLU A 250 -21.47 8.46 4.91
CA GLU A 250 -22.70 8.49 4.10
C GLU A 250 -23.18 7.09 3.66
N GLY A 251 -22.97 6.06 4.49
CA GLY A 251 -23.31 4.67 4.16
C GLY A 251 -22.34 3.95 3.20
N ARG A 252 -21.27 4.62 2.75
CA ARG A 252 -20.19 4.02 1.94
C ARG A 252 -19.04 3.46 2.76
N VAL A 253 -19.00 3.76 4.06
CA VAL A 253 -17.95 3.30 4.98
C VAL A 253 -18.58 2.64 6.19
N LEU A 254 -18.12 1.43 6.49
CA LEU A 254 -18.34 0.75 7.76
C LEU A 254 -16.98 0.62 8.47
N ALA A 255 -16.79 1.33 9.57
CA ALA A 255 -15.55 1.30 10.34
C ALA A 255 -15.75 0.57 11.68
N LEU A 256 -15.05 -0.54 11.86
CA LEU A 256 -15.12 -1.39 13.05
C LEU A 256 -13.79 -1.30 13.81
N ASN A 257 -13.81 -0.69 15.00
CA ASN A 257 -12.64 -0.61 15.88
C ASN A 257 -12.68 -1.71 16.94
N ARG A 258 -12.40 -2.96 16.52
CA ARG A 258 -12.50 -4.20 17.32
C ARG A 258 -11.51 -5.25 16.80
N ASP A 259 -11.39 -6.36 17.53
CA ASP A 259 -10.61 -7.52 17.06
C ASP A 259 -11.00 -7.93 15.64
N THR A 260 -10.01 -8.37 14.86
CA THR A 260 -10.22 -8.74 13.45
C THR A 260 -11.17 -9.91 13.30
N ASN A 261 -11.07 -10.95 14.13
CA ASN A 261 -11.93 -12.13 13.99
C ASN A 261 -13.37 -11.79 14.36
N ASP A 262 -13.57 -11.08 15.46
CA ASP A 262 -14.90 -10.66 15.93
C ASP A 262 -15.58 -9.76 14.90
N SER A 263 -14.83 -8.82 14.31
CA SER A 263 -15.33 -7.93 13.27
C SER A 263 -15.72 -8.66 11.98
N LEU A 264 -15.01 -9.73 11.61
CA LEU A 264 -15.35 -10.56 10.45
C LEU A 264 -16.61 -11.40 10.70
N GLU A 265 -16.79 -11.92 11.91
CA GLU A 265 -18.02 -12.62 12.31
C GLU A 265 -19.23 -11.64 12.35
N GLU A 266 -19.04 -10.44 12.89
CA GLU A 266 -20.06 -9.37 12.87
C GLU A 266 -20.41 -8.95 11.44
N LEU A 267 -19.41 -8.78 10.56
CA LEU A 267 -19.64 -8.46 9.15
C LEU A 267 -20.45 -9.55 8.44
N ARG A 268 -20.15 -10.84 8.68
CA ARG A 268 -20.96 -11.94 8.15
C ARG A 268 -22.42 -11.80 8.58
N ASP A 269 -22.65 -11.65 9.88
CA ASP A 269 -24.02 -11.51 10.42
C ASP A 269 -24.74 -10.31 9.82
N MET A 270 -24.03 -9.19 9.62
CA MET A 270 -24.59 -8.00 8.96
C MET A 270 -24.93 -8.26 7.48
N GLN A 271 -24.10 -9.01 6.75
CA GLN A 271 -24.36 -9.39 5.35
C GLN A 271 -25.53 -10.36 5.21
N GLU A 272 -25.76 -11.22 6.22
CA GLU A 272 -26.91 -12.13 6.25
C GLU A 272 -28.22 -11.42 6.61
N ARG A 273 -28.16 -10.44 7.52
CA ARG A 273 -29.35 -9.73 8.05
C ARG A 273 -29.70 -8.45 7.29
N SER A 274 -28.74 -7.85 6.59
CA SER A 274 -28.85 -6.56 5.92
C SER A 274 -28.39 -6.66 4.47
N GLN A 275 -28.61 -5.61 3.67
CA GLN A 275 -28.15 -5.53 2.28
C GLN A 275 -26.66 -5.13 2.16
N ILE A 276 -25.80 -5.45 3.14
CA ILE A 276 -24.36 -5.19 2.99
C ILE A 276 -23.82 -6.22 2.01
N GLU A 277 -23.20 -5.74 0.92
CA GLU A 277 -22.69 -6.63 -0.11
C GLU A 277 -21.53 -7.51 0.38
N GLN A 278 -21.27 -8.60 -0.33
CA GLN A 278 -20.09 -9.41 -0.12
C GLN A 278 -18.86 -8.75 -0.77
N ARG A 279 -17.68 -8.96 -0.16
CA ARG A 279 -16.47 -8.18 -0.46
C ARG A 279 -15.74 -8.77 -1.66
N ASN A 280 -15.47 -7.98 -2.69
CA ASN A 280 -14.74 -8.44 -3.89
C ASN A 280 -13.27 -7.99 -3.91
N LEU A 281 -12.84 -7.23 -2.89
CA LEU A 281 -11.45 -6.85 -2.66
C LEU A 281 -11.15 -6.98 -1.16
N VAL A 282 -10.10 -7.71 -0.81
CA VAL A 282 -9.56 -7.84 0.55
C VAL A 282 -8.16 -7.25 0.57
N VAL A 283 -7.93 -6.28 1.45
CA VAL A 283 -6.67 -5.56 1.53
C VAL A 283 -6.10 -5.59 2.95
N CYS A 284 -4.81 -5.86 3.05
CA CYS A 284 -4.06 -5.85 4.30
C CYS A 284 -2.70 -5.19 4.06
N LEU A 285 -2.63 -3.86 4.18
CA LEU A 285 -1.40 -3.10 3.88
C LEU A 285 -0.47 -3.08 5.10
N ARG A 286 0.77 -3.52 4.89
CA ARG A 286 1.86 -3.60 5.89
C ARG A 286 1.41 -4.30 7.17
N VAL A 287 0.71 -5.43 7.00
CA VAL A 287 0.09 -6.18 8.09
C VAL A 287 1.14 -6.61 9.11
N ASP A 288 0.77 -6.52 10.39
CA ASP A 288 1.53 -7.17 11.44
C ASP A 288 1.14 -8.65 11.48
N HIS A 289 2.14 -9.54 11.38
CA HIS A 289 1.92 -10.99 11.46
C HIS A 289 1.10 -11.45 12.68
N ARG A 290 1.15 -10.72 13.80
CA ARG A 290 0.39 -11.03 15.02
C ARG A 290 -1.12 -10.89 14.83
N MET A 291 -1.57 -10.11 13.85
CA MET A 291 -2.98 -10.02 13.47
C MET A 291 -3.50 -11.30 12.79
N ILE A 292 -2.59 -12.15 12.30
CA ILE A 292 -2.89 -13.40 11.61
C ILE A 292 -2.19 -14.56 12.36
N PRO A 293 -2.62 -14.88 13.60
CA PRO A 293 -1.99 -15.93 14.38
C PRO A 293 -2.21 -17.34 13.78
N SER A 294 -3.22 -17.50 12.94
CA SER A 294 -3.50 -18.73 12.19
C SER A 294 -3.96 -18.39 10.78
N THR A 295 -3.17 -18.79 9.78
CA THR A 295 -3.50 -18.60 8.37
C THR A 295 -4.76 -19.37 7.96
N VAL A 296 -4.98 -20.55 8.55
CA VAL A 296 -6.19 -21.36 8.36
C VAL A 296 -7.43 -20.64 8.87
N LYS A 297 -7.42 -20.20 10.14
CA LYS A 297 -8.56 -19.49 10.72
C LYS A 297 -8.83 -18.19 9.94
N PHE A 298 -7.78 -17.47 9.57
CA PHE A 298 -7.88 -16.25 8.79
C PHE A 298 -8.59 -16.48 7.46
N LEU A 299 -8.12 -17.40 6.61
CA LEU A 299 -8.75 -17.67 5.32
C LEU A 299 -10.19 -18.20 5.46
N ALA A 300 -10.46 -19.00 6.49
CA ALA A 300 -11.80 -19.50 6.79
C ALA A 300 -12.78 -18.39 7.22
N LEU A 301 -12.31 -17.32 7.87
CA LEU A 301 -13.13 -16.15 8.19
C LEU A 301 -13.35 -15.27 6.96
N ILE A 302 -12.28 -15.04 6.17
CA ILE A 302 -12.37 -14.31 4.91
C ILE A 302 -13.39 -14.97 3.98
N SER A 303 -13.42 -16.30 3.88
CA SER A 303 -14.37 -17.02 3.01
C SER A 303 -15.84 -16.75 3.34
N LYS A 304 -16.16 -16.33 4.57
CA LYS A 304 -17.55 -16.05 4.99
C LYS A 304 -18.05 -14.70 4.48
N VAL A 305 -17.15 -13.75 4.20
CA VAL A 305 -17.51 -12.34 3.94
C VAL A 305 -17.20 -11.85 2.53
N ILE A 306 -16.38 -12.58 1.77
CA ILE A 306 -16.05 -12.25 0.38
C ILE A 306 -17.14 -12.66 -0.59
N ALA A 307 -17.18 -12.07 -1.79
CA ALA A 307 -18.00 -12.49 -2.94
C ALA A 307 -17.58 -13.89 -3.44
N SER A 308 -18.22 -14.43 -4.49
CA SER A 308 -17.83 -15.75 -5.06
C SER A 308 -16.36 -15.75 -5.46
N GLU A 309 -15.90 -14.61 -5.98
CA GLU A 309 -14.51 -14.30 -6.24
C GLU A 309 -14.12 -12.96 -5.60
N ALA A 310 -12.89 -12.86 -5.11
CA ALA A 310 -12.33 -11.62 -4.59
C ALA A 310 -10.84 -11.52 -4.88
N ASP A 311 -10.33 -10.31 -5.03
CA ASP A 311 -8.90 -10.07 -5.08
C ASP A 311 -8.36 -9.91 -3.65
N LEU A 312 -7.27 -10.62 -3.32
CA LEU A 312 -6.49 -10.40 -2.10
C LEU A 312 -5.26 -9.56 -2.45
N VAL A 313 -5.03 -8.50 -1.68
CA VAL A 313 -3.79 -7.72 -1.70
C VAL A 313 -3.26 -7.58 -0.29
N MET A 314 -2.15 -8.23 0.00
CA MET A 314 -1.50 -8.16 1.31
C MET A 314 -0.06 -7.70 1.15
N THR A 315 0.40 -6.80 2.02
CA THR A 315 1.80 -6.42 2.07
C THR A 315 2.38 -6.51 3.47
N VAL A 316 3.69 -6.64 3.55
CA VAL A 316 4.44 -6.54 4.81
C VAL A 316 5.52 -5.48 4.72
N GLY A 317 5.76 -4.76 5.81
CA GLY A 317 6.91 -3.87 5.96
C GLY A 317 8.03 -4.50 6.78
N ALA A 318 9.14 -3.78 6.94
CA ALA A 318 10.33 -4.23 7.68
C ALA A 318 10.13 -4.54 9.17
N GLY A 319 9.09 -3.99 9.81
CA GLY A 319 8.95 -4.01 11.26
C GLY A 319 10.08 -3.26 12.00
N HIS A 320 9.97 -3.20 13.32
CA HIS A 320 10.92 -2.49 14.18
C HIS A 320 12.17 -3.31 14.47
N SER A 321 12.07 -4.64 14.43
CA SER A 321 13.16 -5.56 14.71
C SER A 321 13.34 -6.59 13.59
N LEU A 322 14.48 -7.29 13.60
CA LEU A 322 14.73 -8.39 12.68
C LEU A 322 13.75 -9.56 12.92
N SER A 323 13.36 -9.80 14.18
CA SER A 323 12.38 -10.83 14.56
C SER A 323 10.99 -10.52 14.00
N GLU A 324 10.55 -9.25 14.09
CA GLU A 324 9.28 -8.84 13.48
C GLU A 324 9.31 -8.98 11.96
N PHE A 325 10.42 -8.64 11.32
CA PHE A 325 10.58 -8.83 9.89
C PHE A 325 10.45 -10.32 9.52
N GLU A 326 11.16 -11.20 10.23
CA GLU A 326 11.09 -12.65 10.03
C GLU A 326 9.67 -13.19 10.21
N GLY A 327 8.97 -12.77 11.28
CA GLY A 327 7.60 -13.17 11.56
C GLY A 327 6.62 -12.77 10.46
N ARG A 328 6.80 -11.57 9.88
CA ARG A 328 6.03 -11.07 8.74
C ARG A 328 6.26 -11.88 7.47
N LEU A 329 7.51 -12.22 7.16
CA LEU A 329 7.84 -13.09 6.02
C LEU A 329 7.24 -14.49 6.19
N LYS A 330 7.40 -15.10 7.37
CA LYS A 330 6.81 -16.42 7.69
C LYS A 330 5.29 -16.44 7.58
N CYS A 331 4.62 -15.34 7.93
CA CYS A 331 3.17 -15.22 7.76
C CYS A 331 2.77 -15.28 6.28
N LEU A 332 3.45 -14.51 5.42
CA LEU A 332 3.24 -14.56 3.97
C LEU A 332 3.58 -15.93 3.37
N ASP A 333 4.66 -16.58 3.82
CA ASP A 333 5.03 -17.94 3.41
C ASP A 333 3.91 -18.94 3.75
N GLY A 334 3.38 -18.86 4.97
CA GLY A 334 2.30 -19.71 5.46
C GLY A 334 1.00 -19.49 4.69
N LEU A 335 0.64 -18.24 4.40
CA LEU A 335 -0.53 -17.91 3.58
C LEU A 335 -0.38 -18.41 2.14
N THR A 336 0.78 -18.17 1.52
CA THR A 336 1.07 -18.62 0.15
C THR A 336 0.97 -20.13 0.05
N SER A 337 1.60 -20.85 0.98
CA SER A 337 1.58 -22.31 1.02
C SER A 337 0.15 -22.86 1.16
N LEU A 338 -0.66 -22.23 2.01
CA LEU A 338 -2.05 -22.62 2.21
C LEU A 338 -2.91 -22.32 0.97
N LEU A 339 -2.76 -21.15 0.35
CA LEU A 339 -3.48 -20.78 -0.88
C LEU A 339 -3.17 -21.77 -2.02
N VAL A 340 -1.90 -22.17 -2.19
CA VAL A 340 -1.50 -23.20 -3.16
C VAL A 340 -2.14 -24.55 -2.84
N LYS A 341 -2.13 -24.98 -1.57
CA LYS A 341 -2.80 -26.24 -1.15
C LYS A 341 -4.31 -26.23 -1.43
N LEU A 342 -4.93 -25.05 -1.40
CA LEU A 342 -6.34 -24.86 -1.75
C LEU A 342 -6.58 -24.76 -3.27
N GLY A 343 -5.54 -24.99 -4.09
CA GLY A 343 -5.63 -24.95 -5.55
C GLY A 343 -5.69 -23.55 -6.15
N LEU A 344 -5.30 -22.52 -5.39
CA LEU A 344 -5.21 -21.15 -5.86
C LEU A 344 -3.81 -20.83 -6.39
N LYS A 345 -3.68 -19.70 -7.09
CA LYS A 345 -2.43 -19.25 -7.71
C LYS A 345 -1.99 -17.91 -7.10
N PRO A 346 -1.43 -17.91 -5.89
CA PRO A 346 -0.89 -16.69 -5.31
C PRO A 346 0.32 -16.20 -6.13
N VAL A 347 0.44 -14.88 -6.24
CA VAL A 347 1.61 -14.21 -6.81
C VAL A 347 2.30 -13.42 -5.70
N ARG A 348 3.57 -13.70 -5.47
CA ARG A 348 4.43 -12.96 -4.54
C ARG A 348 5.37 -12.04 -5.30
N ILE A 349 5.41 -10.78 -4.92
CA ILE A 349 6.31 -9.79 -5.49
C ILE A 349 7.28 -9.37 -4.38
N LEU A 350 8.55 -9.72 -4.56
CA LEU A 350 9.61 -9.42 -3.60
C LEU A 350 10.15 -8.03 -3.91
N LEU A 351 9.99 -7.08 -2.99
CA LEU A 351 10.42 -5.69 -3.11
C LEU A 351 11.62 -5.37 -2.22
N HIS A 352 12.52 -6.33 -2.07
CA HIS A 352 13.79 -6.18 -1.34
C HIS A 352 14.93 -6.83 -2.11
N ARG A 353 16.16 -6.49 -1.71
CA ARG A 353 17.40 -7.02 -2.27
C ARG A 353 18.25 -7.63 -1.17
N GLY A 354 19.17 -8.51 -1.55
CA GLY A 354 20.11 -9.13 -0.61
C GLY A 354 19.76 -10.57 -0.27
N GLY A 355 20.74 -11.30 0.25
CA GLY A 355 20.62 -12.75 0.48
C GLY A 355 20.15 -13.07 1.90
N SER A 356 20.77 -12.45 2.90
CA SER A 356 20.44 -12.66 4.31
C SER A 356 19.21 -11.85 4.75
N LEU A 357 18.56 -12.28 5.85
CA LEU A 357 17.40 -11.58 6.40
C LEU A 357 17.71 -10.12 6.79
N GLU A 358 18.91 -9.86 7.30
CA GLU A 358 19.35 -8.52 7.69
C GLU A 358 19.58 -7.61 6.47
N GLU A 359 20.20 -8.14 5.41
CA GLU A 359 20.37 -7.42 4.14
C GLU A 359 19.02 -7.10 3.51
N LYS A 360 18.13 -8.10 3.42
CA LYS A 360 16.77 -7.93 2.91
C LYS A 360 16.05 -6.81 3.64
N ARG A 361 16.13 -6.79 4.97
CA ARG A 361 15.51 -5.73 5.79
C ARG A 361 16.08 -4.34 5.51
N ARG A 362 17.38 -4.22 5.20
CA ARG A 362 18.05 -2.93 4.97
C ARG A 362 18.00 -2.43 3.54
N ALA A 363 17.63 -3.28 2.59
CA ALA A 363 17.67 -2.96 1.17
C ALA A 363 16.28 -3.11 0.50
N PRO A 364 15.29 -2.28 0.85
CA PRO A 364 14.04 -2.24 0.09
C PRO A 364 14.34 -1.76 -1.34
N ALA A 365 13.52 -2.20 -2.29
CA ALA A 365 13.66 -1.82 -3.69
C ALA A 365 13.29 -0.35 -3.96
N PHE A 366 12.41 0.21 -3.13
CA PHE A 366 11.98 1.61 -3.15
C PHE A 366 11.89 2.15 -1.72
N GLY A 367 11.76 3.47 -1.59
CA GLY A 367 11.50 4.12 -0.31
C GLY A 367 12.50 3.71 0.78
N ASN A 368 12.10 3.85 2.04
CA ASN A 368 12.95 3.51 3.17
C ASN A 368 12.33 2.47 4.10
N LEU A 369 13.13 2.07 5.09
CA LEU A 369 12.79 1.01 6.05
C LEU A 369 11.51 1.27 6.84
N ALA A 370 11.17 2.54 7.11
CA ALA A 370 10.11 2.88 8.06
C ALA A 370 8.70 2.73 7.48
N TYR A 371 8.51 2.97 6.18
CA TYR A 371 7.17 3.01 5.59
C TYR A 371 6.94 2.14 4.36
N THR A 372 7.98 1.53 3.79
CA THR A 372 7.85 0.80 2.52
C THR A 372 7.29 -0.61 2.71
N SER A 373 6.54 -1.08 1.71
CA SER A 373 6.17 -2.48 1.54
C SER A 373 7.33 -3.31 0.94
N TYR A 374 7.75 -4.35 1.65
CA TYR A 374 8.87 -5.23 1.29
C TYR A 374 8.44 -6.43 0.45
N GLU A 375 7.23 -6.91 0.66
CA GLU A 375 6.65 -7.95 -0.18
C GLU A 375 5.16 -7.68 -0.38
N ILE A 376 4.66 -8.07 -1.54
CA ILE A 376 3.25 -8.07 -1.89
C ILE A 376 2.84 -9.51 -2.15
N LEU A 377 1.74 -9.94 -1.56
CA LEU A 377 1.01 -11.14 -1.94
C LEU A 377 -0.31 -10.71 -2.59
N HIS A 378 -0.46 -11.07 -3.86
CA HIS A 378 -1.73 -11.03 -4.56
C HIS A 378 -2.28 -12.45 -4.74
N CYS A 379 -3.59 -12.61 -4.66
CA CYS A 379 -4.23 -13.86 -5.08
C CYS A 379 -5.67 -13.59 -5.50
N LYS A 380 -6.11 -14.18 -6.62
CA LYS A 380 -7.54 -14.32 -6.89
C LYS A 380 -8.10 -15.40 -5.97
N LEU A 381 -8.97 -15.01 -5.05
CA LEU A 381 -9.65 -15.90 -4.12
C LEU A 381 -10.94 -16.43 -4.74
N HIS A 382 -11.20 -17.72 -4.55
CA HIS A 382 -12.49 -18.34 -4.84
C HIS A 382 -13.10 -18.84 -3.54
N ARG A 383 -14.29 -18.36 -3.18
CA ARG A 383 -14.91 -18.63 -1.88
C ARG A 383 -14.98 -20.13 -1.55
N GLU A 384 -15.37 -20.93 -2.53
CA GLU A 384 -15.53 -22.38 -2.40
C GLU A 384 -14.20 -23.09 -2.09
N HIS A 385 -13.08 -22.54 -2.55
CA HIS A 385 -11.77 -23.08 -2.24
C HIS A 385 -11.37 -22.71 -0.82
N LEU A 386 -11.56 -21.45 -0.42
CA LEU A 386 -11.20 -21.00 0.94
C LEU A 386 -12.03 -21.68 2.02
N ALA A 387 -13.30 -22.01 1.75
CA ALA A 387 -14.15 -22.74 2.69
C ALA A 387 -13.56 -24.11 3.09
N LYS A 388 -12.69 -24.70 2.26
CA LYS A 388 -11.98 -25.95 2.56
C LYS A 388 -10.81 -25.74 3.53
N ALA A 389 -10.38 -24.51 3.79
CA ALA A 389 -9.27 -24.23 4.71
C ALA A 389 -9.51 -24.82 6.10
N ALA A 390 -10.75 -24.75 6.61
CA ALA A 390 -11.10 -25.31 7.92
C ALA A 390 -11.05 -26.85 7.99
N SER A 391 -10.92 -27.53 6.84
CA SER A 391 -10.83 -28.99 6.75
C SER A 391 -9.40 -29.52 6.53
N LEU A 392 -8.42 -28.62 6.39
CA LEU A 392 -6.98 -28.91 6.32
C LEU A 392 -6.31 -28.69 7.68
#